data_AF-A0A8S0WC66-F1
#
_entry.id   AF-A0A8S0WC66-F1
#
_cell.length_a   1.000
_cell.length_b   1.000
_cell.length_c   1.000
_cell.angle_alpha   90.00
_cell.angle_beta   90.00
_cell.angle_gamma   90.00
#
_symmetry.space_group_name_H-M   'P 1'
#
loop_
_entity.id
_entity.type
_entity.pdbx_description
1 polymer ?
#
loop_
_entity_poly.entity_id
_entity_poly.type
_entity_poly.pdbx_seq_one_letter_code
_entity_poly.pdbx_strand_id
1 'polypeptide(L)'
;MTMSLAKYEDFTALIRRVDPSSRIHYRHLFQLLTSIMSFLRGGAAPSGGVNTDKIEMAITELDTVTDFFNRMVQSCHAKCISSRYAEPDLNKGESVCIDRCVAKFNEVQKKVGEKLQSRGAANAAAAGGPGFTSL
;
A
#
# COMPACT_ATOMS: atom_id res chain seq x y z
N MET A 1 12.10 -20.89 -26.37
CA MET A 1 12.25 -19.51 -25.85
C MET A 1 13.38 -19.49 -24.82
N THR A 2 14.61 -19.56 -25.31
CA THR A 2 15.85 -19.46 -24.53
C THR A 2 16.27 -17.99 -24.54
N MET A 3 15.72 -17.21 -23.61
CA MET A 3 16.17 -15.83 -23.42
C MET A 3 17.53 -15.89 -22.72
N SER A 4 18.55 -15.56 -23.48
CA SER A 4 19.98 -15.70 -23.19
C SER A 4 20.37 -15.19 -21.80
N LEU A 5 21.08 -16.03 -21.03
CA LEU A 5 21.71 -15.71 -19.74
C LEU A 5 22.58 -14.44 -19.78
N ALA A 6 23.08 -14.06 -20.97
CA ALA A 6 23.83 -12.82 -21.18
C ALA A 6 23.02 -11.55 -20.83
N LYS A 7 21.69 -11.57 -21.02
CA LYS A 7 20.83 -10.41 -20.65
C LYS A 7 20.65 -10.26 -19.14
N TYR A 8 20.90 -11.34 -18.38
CA TYR A 8 20.74 -11.38 -16.93
C TYR A 8 21.94 -10.77 -16.18
N GLU A 9 23.14 -10.93 -16.72
CA GLU A 9 24.35 -10.26 -16.19
C GLU A 9 24.30 -8.75 -16.39
N ASP A 10 23.82 -8.27 -17.55
CA ASP A 10 23.59 -6.84 -17.81
C ASP A 10 22.56 -6.23 -16.84
N PHE A 11 21.49 -6.97 -16.54
CA PHE A 11 20.47 -6.55 -15.59
C PHE A 11 21.04 -6.41 -14.17
N THR A 12 21.95 -7.31 -13.79
CA THR A 12 22.66 -7.26 -12.50
C THR A 12 23.59 -6.05 -12.41
N ALA A 13 24.24 -5.66 -13.51
CA ALA A 13 25.06 -4.45 -13.60
C ALA A 13 24.21 -3.17 -13.52
N LEU A 14 23.02 -3.17 -14.12
CA LEU A 14 22.05 -2.05 -14.06
C LEU A 14 21.50 -1.85 -12.64
N ILE A 15 21.20 -2.93 -11.91
CA ILE A 15 20.74 -2.89 -10.51
C ILE A 15 21.80 -2.31 -9.56
N ARG A 16 23.11 -2.47 -9.84
CA ARG A 16 24.17 -1.89 -8.98
C ARG A 16 24.24 -0.37 -9.03
N ARG A 17 23.67 0.28 -10.05
CA ARG A 17 23.57 1.75 -10.15
C ARG A 17 22.30 2.31 -9.52
N VAL A 18 21.30 1.47 -9.23
CA VAL A 18 20.04 1.85 -8.59
C VAL A 18 20.20 1.71 -7.07
N ASP A 19 19.71 2.74 -6.38
CA ASP A 19 19.67 2.97 -4.93
C ASP A 19 19.82 1.71 -4.03
N PRO A 20 20.66 1.73 -2.96
CA PRO A 20 20.83 0.60 -2.05
C PRO A 20 19.53 0.03 -1.45
N SER A 21 18.46 0.82 -1.40
CA SER A 21 17.13 0.39 -0.95
C SER A 21 16.45 -0.61 -1.91
N SER A 22 16.69 -0.52 -3.22
CA SER A 22 16.04 -1.36 -4.24
C SER A 22 16.66 -2.75 -4.41
N ARG A 23 17.85 -2.99 -3.82
CA ARG A 23 18.57 -4.28 -3.90
C ARG A 23 17.84 -5.44 -3.22
N ILE A 24 17.13 -5.17 -2.13
CA ILE A 24 16.39 -6.19 -1.37
C ILE A 24 15.15 -6.63 -2.15
N HIS A 25 14.40 -5.68 -2.72
CA HIS A 25 13.20 -5.95 -3.50
C HIS A 25 13.50 -6.75 -4.77
N TYR A 26 14.55 -6.40 -5.52
CA TYR A 26 14.87 -7.10 -6.76
C TYR A 26 15.43 -8.52 -6.53
N ARG A 27 16.19 -8.72 -5.43
CA ARG A 27 16.67 -10.06 -5.04
C ARG A 27 15.51 -10.99 -4.69
N HIS A 28 14.51 -10.50 -3.94
CA HIS A 28 13.30 -11.27 -3.65
C HIS A 28 12.47 -11.56 -4.90
N LEU A 29 12.32 -10.57 -5.80
CA LEU A 29 11.57 -10.75 -7.04
C LEU A 29 12.20 -11.80 -7.96
N PHE A 30 13.53 -11.84 -8.07
CA PHE A 30 14.22 -12.85 -8.86
C PHE A 30 14.14 -14.25 -8.26
N GLN A 31 14.23 -14.36 -6.93
CA GLN A 31 14.06 -15.62 -6.21
C GLN A 31 12.62 -16.16 -6.35
N LEU A 32 11.64 -15.26 -6.32
CA LEU A 32 10.24 -15.59 -6.62
C LEU A 32 10.07 -16.08 -8.06
N LEU A 33 10.64 -15.40 -9.06
CA LEU A 33 10.53 -15.79 -10.47
C LEU A 33 11.14 -17.17 -10.76
N THR A 34 12.26 -17.50 -10.12
CA THR A 34 12.87 -18.84 -10.23
C THR A 34 12.02 -19.91 -9.56
N SER A 35 11.45 -19.64 -8.37
CA SER A 35 10.50 -20.55 -7.71
C SER A 35 9.19 -20.74 -8.49
N ILE A 36 8.66 -19.68 -9.11
CA ILE A 36 7.45 -19.73 -9.96
C ILE A 36 7.68 -20.61 -11.19
N MET A 37 8.84 -20.48 -11.85
CA MET A 37 9.21 -21.33 -12.99
C MET A 37 9.37 -22.81 -12.60
N SER A 38 9.75 -23.12 -11.35
CA SER A 38 9.75 -24.48 -10.81
C SER A 38 8.33 -25.01 -10.50
N PHE A 39 7.40 -24.14 -10.07
CA PHE A 39 6.02 -24.52 -9.76
C PHE A 39 5.16 -24.76 -11.03
N LEU A 40 5.35 -23.96 -12.09
CA LEU A 40 4.61 -24.11 -13.35
C LEU A 40 5.00 -25.34 -14.19
N ARG A 41 5.99 -26.14 -13.76
CA ARG A 41 6.39 -27.39 -14.44
C ARG A 41 5.72 -28.64 -13.84
N GLY A 42 4.99 -28.55 -12.72
CA GLY A 42 4.45 -29.76 -12.06
C GLY A 42 3.17 -29.65 -11.22
N GLY A 43 2.46 -28.52 -11.17
CA GLY A 43 1.26 -28.36 -10.33
C GLY A 43 -0.02 -28.15 -11.12
N ALA A 44 -1.00 -29.04 -10.93
CA ALA A 44 -2.37 -28.89 -11.43
C ALA A 44 -2.98 -27.53 -11.02
N ALA A 45 -3.60 -26.83 -11.96
CA ALA A 45 -4.30 -25.58 -11.71
C ALA A 45 -5.52 -25.83 -10.79
N PRO A 46 -5.70 -25.07 -9.70
CA PRO A 46 -6.92 -25.13 -8.93
C PRO A 46 -7.99 -24.29 -9.65
N SER A 47 -8.96 -24.97 -10.26
CA SER A 47 -10.23 -24.35 -10.67
C SER A 47 -11.09 -24.11 -9.43
N GLY A 48 -11.06 -22.90 -8.88
CA GLY A 48 -11.94 -22.44 -7.81
C GLY A 48 -12.77 -21.23 -8.27
N GLY A 49 -14.10 -21.38 -8.32
CA GLY A 49 -15.04 -20.32 -8.72
C GLY A 49 -15.00 -19.10 -7.79
N VAL A 50 -15.16 -17.92 -8.37
CA VAL A 50 -15.09 -16.63 -7.67
C VAL A 50 -16.41 -16.36 -6.94
N ASN A 51 -16.36 -16.15 -5.62
CA ASN A 51 -17.53 -15.85 -4.80
C ASN A 51 -17.81 -14.34 -4.84
N THR A 52 -18.90 -13.92 -5.47
CA THR A 52 -19.24 -12.50 -5.73
C THR A 52 -19.30 -11.64 -4.46
N ASP A 53 -19.81 -12.15 -3.34
CA ASP A 53 -19.90 -11.41 -2.07
C ASP A 53 -18.51 -11.04 -1.50
N LYS A 54 -17.51 -11.91 -1.74
CA LYS A 54 -16.12 -11.62 -1.35
C LYS A 54 -15.48 -10.58 -2.26
N ILE A 55 -15.96 -10.45 -3.50
CA ILE A 55 -15.50 -9.43 -4.43
C ILE A 55 -16.00 -8.05 -3.99
N GLU A 56 -17.27 -7.93 -3.58
CA GLU A 56 -17.85 -6.64 -3.17
C GLU A 56 -17.20 -6.08 -1.89
N MET A 57 -16.95 -6.94 -0.89
CA MET A 57 -16.18 -6.54 0.29
C MET A 57 -14.75 -6.13 -0.09
N ALA A 58 -14.09 -6.87 -0.97
CA ALA A 58 -12.74 -6.54 -1.42
C ALA A 58 -12.69 -5.21 -2.19
N ILE A 59 -13.72 -4.89 -2.99
CA ILE A 59 -13.83 -3.60 -3.68
C ILE A 59 -13.94 -2.46 -2.66
N THR A 60 -14.75 -2.64 -1.62
CA THR A 60 -14.89 -1.63 -0.55
C THR A 60 -13.58 -1.37 0.15
N GLU A 61 -12.80 -2.41 0.46
CA GLU A 61 -11.46 -2.26 1.03
C GLU A 61 -10.53 -1.45 0.12
N LEU A 62 -10.55 -1.71 -1.19
CA LEU A 62 -9.73 -0.96 -2.15
C LEU A 62 -10.13 0.52 -2.28
N ASP A 63 -11.43 0.84 -2.25
CA ASP A 63 -11.90 2.22 -2.30
C ASP A 63 -11.43 3.01 -1.07
N THR A 64 -11.44 2.39 0.12
CA THR A 64 -10.95 3.05 1.33
C THR A 64 -9.44 3.32 1.27
N VAL A 65 -8.64 2.39 0.75
CA VAL A 65 -7.19 2.57 0.56
C VAL A 65 -6.90 3.68 -0.46
N THR A 66 -7.72 3.77 -1.50
CA THR A 66 -7.58 4.79 -2.53
C THR A 66 -7.89 6.19 -2.00
N ASP A 67 -8.98 6.38 -1.26
CA ASP A 67 -9.28 7.66 -0.60
C ASP A 67 -8.18 8.06 0.39
N PHE A 68 -7.68 7.10 1.17
CA PHE A 68 -6.55 7.32 2.08
C PHE A 68 -5.31 7.86 1.34
N PHE A 69 -4.93 7.22 0.23
CA PHE A 69 -3.77 7.63 -0.56
C PHE A 69 -3.95 9.03 -1.15
N ASN A 70 -5.12 9.32 -1.74
CA ASN A 70 -5.40 10.62 -2.34
C ASN A 70 -5.32 11.76 -1.31
N ARG A 71 -5.90 11.56 -0.11
CA ARG A 71 -5.82 12.54 0.98
C ARG A 71 -4.41 12.71 1.52
N MET A 72 -3.65 11.62 1.63
CA MET A 72 -2.26 11.65 2.07
C MET A 72 -1.39 12.47 1.11
N VAL A 73 -1.49 12.20 -0.19
CA VAL A 73 -0.73 12.89 -1.23
C VAL A 73 -1.05 14.39 -1.22
N GLN A 74 -2.33 14.77 -1.20
CA GLN A 74 -2.73 16.18 -1.14
C GLN A 74 -2.22 16.88 0.12
N SER A 75 -2.30 16.23 1.29
CA SER A 75 -1.84 16.82 2.55
C SER A 75 -0.32 16.99 2.59
N CYS A 76 0.43 15.98 2.13
CA CYS A 76 1.89 16.06 2.12
C CYS A 76 2.42 17.00 1.06
N HIS A 77 1.79 17.07 -0.12
CA HIS A 77 2.12 18.07 -1.13
C HIS A 77 1.95 19.49 -0.58
N ALA A 78 0.80 19.80 0.04
CA ALA A 78 0.55 21.12 0.60
C ALA A 78 1.47 21.51 1.77
N LYS A 79 2.05 20.53 2.48
CA LYS A 79 2.94 20.76 3.63
C LYS A 79 4.41 20.82 3.27
N CYS A 80 4.84 20.04 2.29
CA CYS A 80 6.24 19.79 2.00
C CYS A 80 6.73 20.43 0.71
N ILE A 81 5.83 20.77 -0.21
CA ILE A 81 6.18 21.39 -1.49
C ILE A 81 5.75 22.86 -1.47
N SER A 82 6.71 23.74 -1.74
CA SER A 82 6.46 25.18 -1.84
C SER A 82 5.66 25.51 -3.10
N SER A 83 4.81 26.54 -3.04
CA SER A 83 4.13 27.07 -4.23
C SER A 83 5.08 27.80 -5.20
N ARG A 84 6.28 28.16 -4.72
CA ARG A 84 7.38 28.66 -5.58
C ARG A 84 8.26 27.49 -6.01
N TYR A 85 7.97 26.99 -7.20
CA TYR A 85 8.79 25.99 -7.89
C TYR A 85 10.00 26.67 -8.54
N ALA A 86 11.15 26.56 -7.90
CA ALA A 86 12.41 27.06 -8.45
C ALA A 86 13.08 26.03 -9.37
N GLU A 87 12.95 24.74 -9.06
CA GLU A 87 13.56 23.63 -9.78
C GLU A 87 12.55 22.47 -9.96
N PRO A 88 12.68 21.65 -11.01
CA PRO A 88 11.75 20.55 -11.30
C PRO A 88 11.96 19.33 -10.39
N ASP A 89 13.13 19.23 -9.75
CA ASP A 89 13.49 18.13 -8.87
C ASP A 89 13.18 18.49 -7.41
N LEU A 90 12.78 17.50 -6.61
CA LEU A 90 12.59 17.69 -5.18
C LEU A 90 13.94 17.95 -4.51
N ASN A 91 14.00 19.04 -3.76
CA ASN A 91 15.19 19.31 -2.97
C ASN A 91 15.30 18.32 -1.80
N LYS A 92 16.50 18.09 -1.28
CA LYS A 92 16.73 17.13 -0.18
C LYS A 92 15.85 17.41 1.05
N GLY A 93 15.53 18.68 1.30
CA GLY A 93 14.61 19.09 2.36
C GLY A 93 13.17 18.65 2.12
N GLU A 94 12.69 18.71 0.88
CA GLU A 94 11.33 18.31 0.49
C GLU A 94 11.19 16.78 0.54
N SER A 95 12.20 16.04 0.05
CA SER A 95 12.21 14.56 0.14
C SER A 95 12.10 14.09 1.60
N VAL A 96 12.92 14.63 2.50
CA VAL A 96 12.89 14.26 3.94
C VAL A 96 11.60 14.74 4.61
N CYS A 97 11.03 15.87 4.18
CA CYS A 97 9.73 16.31 4.67
C CYS A 97 8.62 15.32 4.31
N ILE A 98 8.59 14.83 3.06
CA ILE A 98 7.57 13.89 2.60
C ILE A 98 7.60 12.60 3.43
N ASP A 99 8.78 12.04 3.68
CA ASP A 99 8.91 10.83 4.52
C ASP A 99 8.33 11.03 5.93
N ARG A 100 8.67 12.17 6.55
CA ARG A 100 8.12 12.55 7.87
C ARG A 100 6.62 12.79 7.81
N CYS A 101 6.12 13.39 6.74
CA CYS A 101 4.71 13.65 6.54
C CYS A 101 3.91 12.35 6.46
N VAL A 102 4.36 11.38 5.67
CA VAL A 102 3.71 10.07 5.55
C VAL A 102 3.69 9.34 6.88
N ALA A 103 4.81 9.33 7.62
CA ALA A 103 4.86 8.75 8.96
C ALA A 103 3.84 9.40 9.92
N LYS A 104 3.76 10.73 9.91
CA LYS A 104 2.80 11.47 10.74
C LYS A 104 1.34 11.28 10.31
N PHE A 105 1.08 11.21 9.01
CA PHE A 105 -0.27 10.97 8.49
C PHE A 105 -0.79 9.62 8.98
N ASN A 106 0.03 8.57 8.90
CA ASN A 106 -0.29 7.25 9.44
C ASN A 106 -0.53 7.27 10.96
N GLU A 107 0.31 7.96 11.73
CA GLU A 107 0.10 8.11 13.18
C GLU A 107 -1.21 8.81 13.53
N VAL A 108 -1.55 9.89 12.80
CA VAL A 108 -2.81 10.62 13.00
C VAL A 108 -4.00 9.75 12.63
N GLN A 109 -3.93 9.02 11.52
CA GLN A 109 -5.02 8.16 11.06
C GLN A 109 -5.31 7.02 12.04
N LYS A 110 -4.28 6.43 12.65
CA LYS A 110 -4.45 5.46 13.76
C LYS A 110 -5.18 6.06 14.96
N LYS A 111 -4.73 7.23 15.44
CA LYS A 111 -5.34 7.92 16.58
C LYS A 111 -6.77 8.36 16.31
N VAL A 112 -7.06 8.80 15.09
CA VAL A 112 -8.43 9.13 14.66
C VAL A 112 -9.31 7.89 14.69
N GLY A 113 -8.81 6.75 14.20
CA GLY A 113 -9.50 5.45 14.29
C GLY A 113 -9.80 5.04 15.73
N GLU A 114 -8.81 5.09 16.62
CA GLU A 114 -8.98 4.81 18.05
C GLU A 114 -10.04 5.70 18.70
N LYS A 115 -10.02 7.01 18.38
CA LYS A 115 -11.00 7.97 18.91
C LYS A 115 -12.40 7.73 18.34
N LEU A 116 -12.54 7.46 17.04
CA LEU A 116 -13.83 7.12 16.43
C LEU A 116 -14.40 5.84 17.03
N GLN A 117 -13.59 4.81 17.23
CA GLN A 117 -14.03 3.56 17.86
C GLN A 117 -14.44 3.78 19.33
N SER A 118 -13.66 4.53 20.10
CA SER A 118 -14.01 4.86 21.49
C SER A 118 -15.33 5.62 21.60
N ARG A 119 -15.61 6.54 20.66
CA ARG A 119 -16.85 7.32 20.60
C ARG A 119 -18.01 6.50 20.03
N GLY A 120 -17.75 5.66 19.05
CA GLY A 120 -18.74 4.74 18.47
C GLY A 120 -19.22 3.71 19.48
N ALA A 121 -18.33 3.17 20.31
CA ALA A 121 -18.69 2.30 21.43
C ALA A 121 -19.51 3.06 22.50
N ALA A 122 -19.15 4.30 22.82
CA ALA A 122 -19.92 5.14 23.73
C ALA A 122 -21.33 5.48 23.19
N ASN A 123 -21.44 5.73 21.87
CA ASN A 123 -22.72 6.03 21.22
C ASN A 123 -23.57 4.77 20.98
N ALA A 124 -22.97 3.61 20.73
CA ALA A 124 -23.68 2.33 20.66
C ALA A 124 -24.25 1.92 22.03
N ALA A 125 -23.55 2.24 23.13
CA ALA A 125 -24.08 2.08 24.49
C ALA A 125 -25.23 3.06 24.81
N ALA A 126 -25.29 4.22 24.16
CA ALA A 126 -26.40 5.17 24.27
C ALA A 126 -27.61 4.85 23.36
N ALA A 127 -27.40 4.07 22.29
CA ALA A 127 -28.47 3.56 21.42
C ALA A 127 -29.08 2.23 21.91
N GLY A 128 -28.46 1.57 22.90
CA GLY A 128 -28.97 0.40 23.60
C GLY A 128 -29.86 0.75 24.81
N GLY A 129 -30.84 1.63 24.62
CA GLY A 129 -31.92 1.81 25.60
C GLY A 129 -32.85 0.58 25.60
N PRO A 130 -33.35 0.11 26.77
CA PRO A 130 -34.20 -1.07 26.83
C PRO A 130 -35.60 -0.69 26.32
N GLY A 131 -35.95 -1.08 25.09
CA GLY A 131 -37.31 -0.85 24.62
C GLY A 131 -37.49 -1.06 23.13
N PHE A 132 -37.64 -2.31 22.71
CA PHE A 132 -38.70 -2.78 21.79
C PHE A 132 -38.38 -4.22 21.33
N THR A 133 -38.63 -5.20 22.19
CA THR A 133 -38.81 -6.60 21.81
C THR A 133 -40.14 -7.08 22.41
N SER A 134 -41.26 -6.63 21.83
CA SER A 134 -42.60 -7.21 21.99
C SER A 134 -43.57 -6.46 21.08
N LEU A 135 -43.71 -6.91 19.83
CA LEU A 135 -44.97 -7.34 19.20
C LEU A 135 -44.67 -7.81 17.77
#